data_AF-A0A5Q4SID8-F1
#
_entry.id   AF-A0A5Q4SID8-F1
#
_cell.length_a   1.000
_cell.length_b   1.000
_cell.length_c   1.000
_cell.angle_alpha   90.00
_cell.angle_beta   90.00
_cell.angle_gamma   90.00
#
_symmetry.space_group_name_H-M   'P 1'
#
loop_
_entity.id
_entity.type
_entity.pdbx_description
1 polymer ?
#
loop_
_entity_poly.entity_id
_entity_poly.type
_entity_poly.pdbx_seq_one_letter_code
_entity_poly.pdbx_strand_id
1 'polypeptide(L)'
;MQRSDVTRDDGTWVGLSLDVQDRRQPELCVFGAGARLRVSQLSRPVLLAVVEEPLQGVDFWRTDAYRSFVPPLRADMGRALSGSPERWAHHFARHLGDSPGSPLHEGRWLLSCESPLQRRRHAATSHAEYWSSMLVEGHPDGYIDWCLHSTSWEILPLRPMPGPDDSRVKAYRKQAREGTLPPVLLWWVSGLDCHLILDGHARLAAAVAESIEPPLMQLHRTLPHDDLAARVGDAVRFYECELARFAELRAVHGPTVPDGAATAGPQLVRLLHDLDTGQRPTWAWPLPGGEGQWHRIAREVTVGNRWPPA
;
A
#
# COMPACT_ATOMS: atom_id res chain seq x y z
N MET A 1 -13.36 2.91 15.41
CA MET A 1 -12.06 3.20 14.78
C MET A 1 -11.61 4.59 15.20
N GLN A 2 -10.49 4.71 15.91
CA GLN A 2 -9.90 6.00 16.27
C GLN A 2 -8.99 6.49 15.13
N ARG A 3 -8.82 7.81 15.04
CA ARG A 3 -8.05 8.46 13.97
C ARG A 3 -7.12 9.48 14.60
N SER A 4 -5.85 9.50 14.19
CA SER A 4 -4.87 10.48 14.64
C SER A 4 -3.95 10.87 13.50
N ASP A 5 -3.65 12.15 13.38
CA ASP A 5 -2.67 12.63 12.41
C ASP A 5 -1.26 12.17 12.76
N VAL A 6 -0.50 11.85 11.72
CA VAL A 6 0.91 11.51 11.81
C VAL A 6 1.69 12.60 11.10
N THR A 7 2.57 13.25 11.85
CA THR A 7 3.44 14.33 11.36
C THR A 7 4.91 13.97 11.55
N ARG A 8 5.76 14.49 10.68
CA ARG A 8 7.22 14.52 10.91
C ARG A 8 7.57 15.52 12.00
N ASP A 9 8.81 15.46 12.46
CA ASP A 9 9.38 16.38 13.46
C ASP A 9 9.32 17.86 13.02
N ASP A 10 9.32 18.11 11.71
CA ASP A 10 9.19 19.45 11.12
C ASP A 10 7.74 19.94 11.02
N GLY A 11 6.77 19.17 11.52
CA GLY A 11 5.34 19.46 11.46
C GLY A 11 4.68 19.10 10.13
N THR A 12 5.43 18.55 9.16
CA THR A 12 4.85 18.10 7.88
C THR A 12 3.92 16.92 8.10
N TRP A 13 2.69 17.02 7.61
CA TRP A 13 1.72 15.93 7.65
C TRP A 13 2.14 14.78 6.72
N VAL A 14 2.17 13.57 7.25
CA VAL A 14 2.61 12.35 6.54
C VAL A 14 1.41 11.46 6.19
N GLY A 15 0.46 11.36 7.11
CA GLY A 15 -0.64 10.43 6.98
C GLY A 15 -1.63 10.48 8.13
N LEU A 16 -2.68 9.69 8.01
CA LEU A 16 -3.70 9.49 9.02
C LEU A 16 -3.60 8.07 9.57
N SER A 17 -3.26 7.94 10.86
CA SER A 17 -3.30 6.65 11.53
C SER A 17 -4.75 6.26 11.84
N LEU A 18 -5.07 4.99 11.61
CA LEU A 18 -6.38 4.40 11.86
C LEU A 18 -6.20 3.25 12.84
N ASP A 19 -6.76 3.40 14.04
CA ASP A 19 -6.78 2.34 15.05
C ASP A 19 -8.14 1.64 14.99
N VAL A 20 -8.12 0.39 14.54
CA VAL A 20 -9.29 -0.44 14.32
C VAL A 20 -9.40 -1.43 15.47
N GLN A 21 -10.55 -1.42 16.13
CA GLN A 21 -10.89 -2.30 17.24
C GLN A 21 -12.09 -3.18 16.84
N ASP A 22 -12.20 -4.36 17.45
CA ASP A 22 -13.34 -5.27 17.34
C ASP A 22 -13.65 -5.81 15.92
N ARG A 23 -12.69 -5.79 15.00
CA ARG A 23 -12.86 -6.28 13.61
C ARG A 23 -11.86 -7.38 13.28
N ARG A 24 -12.12 -8.60 13.77
CA ARG A 24 -11.20 -9.75 13.62
C ARG A 24 -10.93 -10.17 12.18
N GLN A 25 -11.92 -10.04 11.30
CA GLN A 25 -11.79 -10.38 9.89
C GLN A 25 -12.46 -9.31 9.02
N PRO A 26 -11.75 -8.75 8.03
CA PRO A 26 -12.31 -7.76 7.11
C PRO A 26 -13.14 -8.45 6.02
N GLU A 27 -13.99 -7.70 5.34
CA GLU A 27 -14.71 -8.21 4.17
C GLU A 27 -13.80 -8.26 2.95
N LEU A 28 -12.74 -7.46 2.85
CA LEU A 28 -11.68 -7.63 1.86
C LEU A 28 -10.47 -8.31 2.48
N CYS A 29 -10.37 -9.63 2.31
CA CYS A 29 -9.37 -10.48 2.96
C CYS A 29 -8.33 -11.00 1.98
N VAL A 30 -7.09 -11.19 2.47
CA VAL A 30 -6.11 -12.10 1.88
C VAL A 30 -6.20 -13.45 2.59
N PHE A 31 -6.38 -14.52 1.85
CA PHE A 31 -6.31 -15.89 2.37
C PHE A 31 -5.06 -16.59 1.85
N GLY A 32 -4.42 -17.38 2.70
CA GLY A 32 -3.25 -18.19 2.36
C GLY A 32 -3.51 -19.69 2.50
N ALA A 33 -2.91 -20.48 1.62
CA ALA A 33 -2.82 -21.94 1.68
C ALA A 33 -1.52 -22.40 1.01
N GLY A 34 -0.47 -22.64 1.79
CA GLY A 34 0.87 -22.92 1.25
C GLY A 34 1.39 -21.73 0.43
N ALA A 35 1.88 -22.00 -0.78
CA ALA A 35 2.31 -20.98 -1.75
C ALA A 35 1.15 -20.25 -2.46
N ARG A 36 -0.10 -20.53 -2.10
CA ARG A 36 -1.29 -20.02 -2.79
C ARG A 36 -1.95 -18.91 -1.99
N LEU A 37 -2.30 -17.84 -2.69
CA LEU A 37 -3.02 -16.70 -2.15
C LEU A 37 -4.38 -16.55 -2.83
N ARG A 38 -5.34 -16.04 -2.07
CA ARG A 38 -6.65 -15.63 -2.59
C ARG A 38 -7.06 -14.33 -1.92
N VAL A 39 -7.27 -13.28 -2.71
CA VAL A 39 -7.96 -12.09 -2.24
C VAL A 39 -9.45 -12.29 -2.46
N SER A 40 -10.28 -12.01 -1.46
CA SER A 40 -11.73 -12.09 -1.58
C SER A 40 -12.39 -10.84 -1.02
N GLN A 41 -13.40 -10.34 -1.73
CA GLN A 41 -14.29 -9.29 -1.26
C GLN A 41 -15.63 -9.93 -0.90
N LEU A 42 -16.00 -9.85 0.37
CA LEU A 42 -17.07 -10.63 0.98
C LEU A 42 -16.82 -12.14 0.69
N SER A 43 -17.79 -12.81 0.09
CA SER A 43 -17.68 -14.20 -0.35
C SER A 43 -17.09 -14.36 -1.76
N ARG A 44 -16.80 -13.27 -2.48
CA ARG A 44 -16.40 -13.31 -3.89
C ARG A 44 -14.88 -13.33 -4.02
N PRO A 45 -14.28 -14.34 -4.68
CA PRO A 45 -12.86 -14.28 -5.01
C PRO A 45 -12.65 -13.13 -6.00
N VAL A 46 -11.66 -12.27 -5.73
CA VAL A 46 -11.32 -11.13 -6.61
C VAL A 46 -9.98 -11.34 -7.31
N LEU A 47 -9.04 -12.01 -6.64
CA LEU A 47 -7.72 -12.36 -7.14
C LEU A 47 -7.34 -13.74 -6.60
N LEU A 48 -6.82 -14.60 -7.46
CA LEU A 48 -6.06 -15.77 -7.08
C LEU A 48 -4.60 -15.52 -7.43
N ALA A 49 -3.70 -16.07 -6.62
CA ALA A 49 -2.28 -15.97 -6.86
C ALA A 49 -1.57 -17.24 -6.41
N VAL A 50 -0.48 -17.58 -7.09
CA VAL A 50 0.40 -18.69 -6.76
C VAL A 50 1.82 -18.17 -6.81
N VAL A 51 2.51 -18.24 -5.69
CA VAL A 51 3.92 -17.92 -5.62
C VAL A 51 4.69 -19.06 -6.29
N GLU A 52 5.47 -18.72 -7.29
CA GLU A 52 6.32 -19.67 -8.01
C GLU A 52 7.48 -20.13 -7.12
N GLU A 53 7.92 -21.38 -7.24
CA GLU A 53 9.20 -21.83 -6.71
C GLU A 53 10.28 -21.67 -7.79
N PRO A 54 11.37 -20.92 -7.56
CA PRO A 54 12.02 -20.67 -6.27
C PRO A 54 11.82 -19.25 -5.68
N LEU A 55 10.59 -18.76 -5.58
CA LEU A 55 10.23 -17.42 -5.08
C LEU A 55 10.70 -16.28 -5.99
N GLN A 56 10.54 -16.46 -7.31
CA GLN A 56 10.91 -15.46 -8.31
C GLN A 56 9.78 -14.50 -8.65
N GLY A 57 8.54 -14.91 -8.40
CA GLY A 57 7.37 -14.12 -8.73
C GLY A 57 6.06 -14.81 -8.38
N VAL A 58 4.98 -14.24 -8.90
CA VAL A 58 3.62 -14.67 -8.61
C VAL A 58 2.79 -14.72 -9.89
N ASP A 59 2.32 -15.90 -10.26
CA ASP A 59 1.23 -16.05 -11.21
C ASP A 59 -0.06 -15.59 -10.55
N PHE A 60 -0.86 -14.80 -11.26
CA PHE A 60 -2.16 -14.40 -10.75
C PHE A 60 -3.29 -14.63 -11.76
N TRP A 61 -4.50 -14.67 -11.22
CA TRP A 61 -5.75 -14.65 -11.96
C TRP A 61 -6.72 -13.67 -11.30
N ARG A 62 -7.02 -12.58 -12.00
CA ARG A 62 -8.03 -11.59 -11.62
C ARG A 62 -9.40 -12.04 -12.06
N THR A 63 -10.39 -11.74 -11.24
CA THR A 63 -11.79 -11.84 -11.63
C THR A 63 -12.37 -10.44 -11.81
N ASP A 64 -13.47 -10.32 -12.54
CA ASP A 64 -14.24 -9.07 -12.63
C ASP A 64 -15.17 -8.86 -11.43
N ALA A 65 -14.98 -9.59 -10.32
CA ALA A 65 -15.87 -9.51 -9.17
C ALA A 65 -15.59 -8.30 -8.26
N TYR A 66 -14.40 -7.70 -8.34
CA TYR A 66 -14.03 -6.57 -7.47
C TYR A 66 -14.93 -5.35 -7.68
N ARG A 67 -15.40 -4.76 -6.58
CA ARG A 67 -16.13 -3.49 -6.58
C ARG A 67 -15.48 -2.53 -5.61
N SER A 68 -15.22 -1.30 -6.04
CA SER A 68 -14.76 -0.24 -5.13
C SER A 68 -15.83 0.01 -4.07
N PHE A 69 -15.43 0.06 -2.80
CA PHE A 69 -16.28 0.43 -1.67
C PHE A 69 -16.39 1.95 -1.47
N VAL A 70 -15.65 2.72 -2.27
CA VAL A 70 -15.74 4.18 -2.32
C VAL A 70 -16.78 4.57 -3.39
N PRO A 71 -17.83 5.32 -3.02
CA PRO A 71 -18.79 5.82 -3.99
C PRO A 71 -18.12 6.68 -5.07
N PRO A 72 -18.67 6.74 -6.30
CA PRO A 72 -18.10 7.56 -7.36
C PRO A 72 -17.91 9.03 -6.93
N LEU A 73 -16.66 9.48 -6.94
CA LEU A 73 -16.30 10.86 -6.59
C LEU A 73 -16.77 11.83 -7.68
N ARG A 74 -17.55 12.83 -7.26
CA ARG A 74 -18.04 13.89 -8.15
C ARG A 74 -17.03 15.04 -8.24
N ALA A 75 -17.16 15.86 -9.27
CA ALA A 75 -16.22 16.94 -9.55
C ALA A 75 -16.23 18.08 -8.53
N ASP A 76 -17.40 18.38 -7.96
CA ASP A 76 -17.54 19.31 -6.83
C ASP A 76 -16.75 18.86 -5.60
N MET A 77 -16.79 17.56 -5.26
CA MET A 77 -15.96 16.98 -4.19
C MET A 77 -14.46 17.12 -4.51
N GLY A 78 -14.07 16.83 -5.75
CA GLY A 78 -12.70 17.01 -6.24
C GLY A 78 -12.16 18.42 -5.99
N ARG A 79 -12.97 19.44 -6.28
CA ARG A 79 -12.63 20.85 -6.04
C ARG A 79 -12.66 21.23 -4.56
N ALA A 80 -13.63 20.73 -3.79
CA ALA A 80 -13.77 21.07 -2.39
C ALA A 80 -12.58 20.58 -1.54
N LEU A 81 -11.99 19.45 -1.91
CA LEU A 81 -10.87 18.83 -1.19
C LEU A 81 -9.53 18.98 -1.93
N SER A 82 -9.46 19.75 -3.02
CA SER A 82 -8.26 19.89 -3.84
C SER A 82 -7.08 20.44 -3.03
N GLY A 83 -5.87 19.91 -3.27
CA GLY A 83 -4.64 20.39 -2.65
C GLY A 83 -4.46 20.02 -1.17
N SER A 84 -5.38 19.26 -0.57
CA SER A 84 -5.28 18.83 0.83
C SER A 84 -5.28 17.31 0.97
N PRO A 85 -4.10 16.67 1.06
CA PRO A 85 -3.98 15.23 1.31
C PRO A 85 -4.69 14.80 2.61
N GLU A 86 -4.59 15.60 3.67
CA GLU A 86 -5.25 15.38 4.96
C GLU A 86 -6.78 15.26 4.82
N ARG A 87 -7.43 16.21 4.11
CA ARG A 87 -8.88 16.16 3.87
C ARG A 87 -9.29 14.92 3.08
N TRP A 88 -8.47 14.52 2.10
CA TRP A 88 -8.69 13.27 1.36
C TRP A 88 -8.52 12.04 2.24
N ALA A 89 -7.52 12.03 3.13
CA ALA A 89 -7.30 10.92 4.05
C ALA A 89 -8.49 10.75 4.99
N HIS A 90 -9.01 11.84 5.57
CA HIS A 90 -10.23 11.79 6.38
C HIS A 90 -11.46 11.34 5.57
N HIS A 91 -11.57 11.76 4.31
CA HIS A 91 -12.66 11.31 3.43
C HIS A 91 -12.60 9.80 3.18
N PHE A 92 -11.44 9.26 2.80
CA PHE A 92 -11.27 7.82 2.59
C PHE A 92 -11.39 7.03 3.90
N ALA A 93 -10.91 7.55 5.02
CA ALA A 93 -11.03 6.92 6.34
C ALA A 93 -12.49 6.73 6.80
N ARG A 94 -13.43 7.56 6.32
CA ARG A 94 -14.87 7.30 6.54
C ARG A 94 -15.30 6.04 5.79
N HIS A 95 -15.02 5.96 4.49
CA HIS A 95 -15.37 4.79 3.67
C HIS A 95 -14.65 3.51 4.11
N LEU A 96 -13.40 3.61 4.56
CA LEU A 96 -12.66 2.46 5.09
C LEU A 96 -13.26 1.94 6.41
N GLY A 97 -13.81 2.83 7.24
CA GLY A 97 -14.44 2.47 8.50
C GLY A 97 -15.87 1.92 8.34
N ASP A 98 -16.63 2.50 7.41
CA ASP A 98 -18.09 2.31 7.36
C ASP A 98 -18.54 1.34 6.25
N SER A 99 -17.74 1.16 5.18
CA SER A 99 -18.17 0.38 4.02
C SER A 99 -17.87 -1.12 4.15
N PRO A 100 -18.84 -2.00 3.82
CA PRO A 100 -18.55 -3.41 3.58
C PRO A 100 -17.62 -3.52 2.37
N GLY A 101 -16.56 -4.31 2.49
CA GLY A 101 -15.53 -4.48 1.45
C GLY A 101 -14.24 -3.68 1.68
N SER A 102 -14.10 -3.06 2.85
CA SER A 102 -12.83 -2.49 3.32
C SER A 102 -11.87 -3.60 3.79
N PRO A 103 -10.54 -3.45 3.59
CA PRO A 103 -9.53 -4.41 4.07
C PRO A 103 -9.17 -4.22 5.56
N LEU A 104 -9.73 -3.20 6.22
CA LEU A 104 -9.40 -2.88 7.59
C LEU A 104 -9.84 -3.99 8.55
N HIS A 105 -8.88 -4.48 9.33
CA HIS A 105 -9.11 -5.40 10.43
C HIS A 105 -8.44 -4.84 11.68
N GLU A 106 -8.69 -5.49 12.81
CA GLU A 106 -8.15 -5.13 14.12
C GLU A 106 -6.63 -4.88 14.07
N GLY A 107 -6.22 -3.75 14.66
CA GLY A 107 -4.85 -3.27 14.68
C GLY A 107 -4.69 -1.87 14.11
N ARG A 108 -3.43 -1.45 14.00
CA ARG A 108 -3.05 -0.11 13.53
C ARG A 108 -2.76 -0.10 12.04
N TRP A 109 -3.31 0.88 11.36
CA TRP A 109 -3.11 1.15 9.94
C TRP A 109 -2.65 2.59 9.74
N LEU A 110 -2.02 2.84 8.59
CA LEU A 110 -1.67 4.16 8.13
C LEU A 110 -2.22 4.39 6.73
N LEU A 111 -2.87 5.53 6.57
CA LEU A 111 -3.28 6.07 5.28
C LEU A 111 -2.36 7.26 4.94
N SER A 112 -1.37 7.03 4.09
CA SER A 112 -0.27 7.95 3.81
C SER A 112 -0.34 8.54 2.41
N CYS A 113 -0.02 9.82 2.24
CA CYS A 113 0.23 10.40 0.92
C CYS A 113 1.69 10.20 0.49
N GLU A 114 2.58 9.84 1.41
CA GLU A 114 3.96 9.48 1.07
C GLU A 114 3.98 8.08 0.48
N SER A 115 4.23 8.02 -0.83
CA SER A 115 4.38 6.75 -1.53
C SER A 115 5.83 6.55 -1.98
N PRO A 116 6.43 5.38 -1.76
CA PRO A 116 7.73 5.06 -2.33
C PRO A 116 7.69 5.14 -3.87
N LEU A 117 6.52 4.88 -4.47
CA LEU A 117 6.27 4.87 -5.91
C LEU A 117 6.53 6.22 -6.61
N GLN A 118 6.69 7.31 -5.87
CA GLN A 118 6.94 8.63 -6.45
C GLN A 118 8.44 8.96 -6.60
N ARG A 119 9.32 8.20 -5.94
CA ARG A 119 10.71 8.64 -5.69
C ARG A 119 11.73 8.25 -6.76
N ARG A 120 11.35 7.53 -7.82
CA ARG A 120 12.31 6.88 -8.72
C ARG A 120 12.16 7.17 -10.21
N ARG A 121 11.30 8.12 -10.61
CA ARG A 121 11.24 8.52 -12.02
C ARG A 121 12.55 9.19 -12.46
N HIS A 122 13.18 8.66 -13.50
CA HIS A 122 14.31 9.33 -14.15
C HIS A 122 13.84 10.61 -14.85
N ALA A 123 14.65 11.67 -14.82
CA ALA A 123 14.28 12.97 -15.41
C ALA A 123 13.95 12.90 -16.91
N ALA A 124 14.53 11.93 -17.64
CA ALA A 124 14.27 11.70 -19.05
C ALA A 124 12.95 10.94 -19.35
N THR A 125 12.39 10.26 -18.35
CA THR A 125 11.17 9.45 -18.49
C THR A 125 9.95 10.35 -18.25
N SER A 126 8.97 10.29 -19.16
CA SER A 126 7.70 11.00 -18.97
C SER A 126 6.89 10.38 -17.82
N HIS A 127 5.98 11.13 -17.19
CA HIS A 127 5.09 10.55 -16.18
C HIS A 127 4.21 9.44 -16.79
N ALA A 128 3.71 9.64 -18.01
CA ALA A 128 2.90 8.64 -18.69
C ALA A 128 3.64 7.30 -18.83
N GLU A 129 4.90 7.33 -19.31
CA GLU A 129 5.74 6.14 -19.45
C GLU A 129 6.02 5.50 -18.08
N TYR A 130 6.44 6.29 -17.10
CA TYR A 130 6.75 5.81 -15.76
C TYR A 130 5.55 5.14 -15.07
N TRP A 131 4.39 5.79 -15.07
CA TRP A 131 3.21 5.22 -14.41
C TRP A 131 2.60 4.07 -15.20
N SER A 132 2.79 4.01 -16.52
CA SER A 132 2.39 2.86 -17.32
C SER A 132 3.27 1.65 -17.02
N SER A 133 4.59 1.83 -16.89
CA SER A 133 5.51 0.74 -16.58
C SER A 133 5.35 0.16 -15.17
N MET A 134 4.66 0.88 -14.28
CA MET A 134 4.38 0.42 -12.91
C MET A 134 3.11 -0.44 -12.84
N LEU A 135 2.32 -0.52 -13.91
CA LEU A 135 1.10 -1.31 -13.93
C LEU A 135 1.40 -2.77 -14.27
N VAL A 136 0.99 -3.69 -13.40
CA VAL A 136 1.07 -5.13 -13.70
C VAL A 136 0.14 -5.46 -14.87
N GLU A 137 0.76 -5.91 -15.96
CA GLU A 137 0.10 -6.27 -17.21
C GLU A 137 -0.74 -7.56 -17.10
N GLY A 138 -1.53 -7.85 -18.13
CA GLY A 138 -2.37 -9.05 -18.23
C GLY A 138 -3.78 -8.89 -17.65
N HIS A 139 -4.76 -9.60 -18.18
CA HIS A 139 -6.10 -9.77 -17.61
C HIS A 139 -6.84 -10.85 -18.42
N PRO A 140 -7.44 -11.87 -17.80
CA PRO A 140 -7.56 -12.08 -16.36
C PRO A 140 -6.25 -12.53 -15.68
N ASP A 141 -5.37 -13.22 -16.40
CA ASP A 141 -4.10 -13.74 -15.91
C ASP A 141 -2.90 -12.84 -16.23
N GLY A 142 -1.80 -13.10 -15.53
CA GLY A 142 -0.50 -12.45 -15.72
C GLY A 142 0.49 -12.88 -14.64
N TYR A 143 1.65 -12.24 -14.64
CA TYR A 143 2.77 -12.56 -13.75
C TYR A 143 3.31 -11.30 -13.09
N ILE A 144 3.72 -11.44 -11.83
CA ILE A 144 4.42 -10.41 -11.04
C ILE A 144 5.85 -10.90 -10.88
N ASP A 145 6.82 -10.17 -11.43
CA ASP A 145 8.24 -10.54 -11.38
C ASP A 145 8.94 -9.79 -10.23
N TRP A 146 9.26 -10.51 -9.17
CA TRP A 146 9.94 -9.93 -8.00
C TRP A 146 11.41 -9.58 -8.28
N CYS A 147 12.02 -10.20 -9.29
CA CYS A 147 13.40 -9.95 -9.68
C CYS A 147 13.54 -8.69 -10.54
N LEU A 148 12.58 -8.42 -11.43
CA LEU A 148 12.67 -7.31 -12.38
C LEU A 148 12.64 -5.93 -11.70
N HIS A 149 11.88 -5.81 -10.60
CA HIS A 149 11.56 -4.50 -10.02
C HIS A 149 12.13 -4.26 -8.62
N SER A 150 12.94 -5.16 -8.04
CA SER A 150 13.58 -4.94 -6.72
C SER A 150 12.57 -4.50 -5.64
N THR A 151 11.48 -5.23 -5.57
CA THR A 151 10.41 -5.23 -4.56
C THR A 151 9.64 -3.93 -4.27
N SER A 152 8.30 -4.01 -4.21
CA SER A 152 7.36 -2.97 -3.75
C SER A 152 7.06 -1.77 -4.68
N TRP A 153 7.19 -1.96 -6.00
CA TRP A 153 6.97 -0.89 -6.99
C TRP A 153 5.72 -1.08 -7.86
N GLU A 154 5.18 -2.29 -7.92
CA GLU A 154 4.13 -2.58 -8.90
C GLU A 154 2.75 -2.24 -8.36
N ILE A 155 1.94 -1.63 -9.22
CA ILE A 155 0.53 -1.39 -8.99
C ILE A 155 -0.23 -2.49 -9.73
N LEU A 156 -0.98 -3.32 -9.00
CA LEU A 156 -1.87 -4.34 -9.56
C LEU A 156 -3.33 -3.84 -9.58
N PRO A 157 -3.88 -3.50 -10.76
CA PRO A 157 -5.28 -3.16 -10.90
C PRO A 157 -6.18 -4.35 -10.59
N LEU A 158 -7.10 -4.24 -9.63
CA LEU A 158 -8.10 -5.30 -9.38
C LEU A 158 -9.21 -5.42 -10.45
N ARG A 159 -9.17 -4.57 -11.47
CA ARG A 159 -10.05 -4.54 -12.64
C ARG A 159 -9.24 -4.09 -13.85
N PRO A 160 -9.68 -4.41 -15.09
CA PRO A 160 -9.08 -3.84 -16.29
C PRO A 160 -8.97 -2.31 -16.18
N MET A 161 -7.81 -1.78 -16.57
CA MET A 161 -7.63 -0.34 -16.63
C MET A 161 -8.52 0.22 -17.74
N PRO A 162 -9.34 1.25 -17.47
CA PRO A 162 -10.21 1.83 -18.48
C PRO A 162 -9.37 2.53 -19.55
N GLY A 163 -9.79 2.42 -20.80
CA GLY A 163 -9.15 3.09 -21.92
C GLY A 163 -9.26 4.61 -21.86
N PRO A 164 -8.42 5.35 -22.61
CA PRO A 164 -8.38 6.81 -22.60
C PRO A 164 -9.68 7.47 -23.08
N ASP A 165 -10.50 6.72 -23.83
CA ASP A 165 -11.77 7.19 -24.38
C ASP A 165 -12.99 6.99 -23.47
N ASP A 166 -12.83 6.29 -22.35
CA ASP A 166 -13.89 6.10 -21.36
C ASP A 166 -14.39 7.45 -20.83
N SER A 167 -15.71 7.61 -20.77
CA SER A 167 -16.36 8.85 -20.30
C SER A 167 -15.87 9.31 -18.92
N ARG A 168 -15.61 8.38 -18.00
CA ARG A 168 -15.07 8.68 -16.67
C ARG A 168 -13.62 9.14 -16.76
N VAL A 169 -12.81 8.50 -17.60
CA VAL A 169 -11.41 8.91 -17.81
C VAL A 169 -11.39 10.32 -18.40
N LYS A 170 -12.21 10.62 -19.42
CA LYS A 170 -12.34 11.98 -19.98
C LYS A 170 -12.72 13.03 -18.92
N ALA A 171 -13.66 12.72 -18.04
CA ALA A 171 -14.03 13.61 -16.94
C ALA A 171 -12.87 13.84 -15.94
N TYR A 172 -12.13 12.78 -15.57
CA TYR A 172 -10.98 12.88 -14.68
C TYR A 172 -9.77 13.55 -15.33
N ARG A 173 -9.57 13.41 -16.63
CA ARG A 173 -8.53 14.14 -17.39
C ARG A 173 -8.74 15.64 -17.32
N LYS A 174 -10.00 16.10 -17.31
CA LYS A 174 -10.32 17.51 -17.05
C LYS A 174 -9.90 17.94 -15.64
N GLN A 175 -10.23 17.15 -14.63
CA GLN A 175 -9.82 17.44 -13.24
C GLN A 175 -8.29 17.41 -13.05
N ALA A 176 -7.60 16.50 -13.73
CA ALA A 176 -6.14 16.42 -13.76
C ALA A 176 -5.52 17.72 -14.26
N ARG A 177 -5.98 18.24 -15.40
CA ARG A 177 -5.55 19.54 -15.93
C ARG A 177 -5.87 20.72 -15.01
N GLU A 178 -6.98 20.63 -14.27
CA GLU A 178 -7.40 21.64 -13.30
C GLU A 178 -6.70 21.51 -11.93
N GLY A 179 -5.85 20.49 -11.72
CA GLY A 179 -5.19 20.26 -10.43
C GLY A 179 -6.13 19.78 -9.31
N THR A 180 -7.30 19.22 -9.67
CA THR A 180 -8.37 18.82 -8.73
C THR A 180 -8.66 17.32 -8.76
N LEU A 181 -7.78 16.54 -9.40
CA LEU A 181 -7.89 15.08 -9.48
C LEU A 181 -7.85 14.46 -8.08
N PRO A 182 -8.88 13.68 -7.68
CA PRO A 182 -8.84 12.98 -6.40
C PRO A 182 -7.74 11.90 -6.35
N PRO A 183 -7.17 11.59 -5.16
CA PRO A 183 -6.15 10.57 -5.05
C PRO A 183 -6.62 9.17 -5.47
N VAL A 184 -5.69 8.36 -5.95
CA VAL A 184 -5.86 6.92 -6.16
C VAL A 184 -5.62 6.23 -4.81
N LEU A 185 -6.58 5.42 -4.36
CA LEU A 185 -6.48 4.68 -3.11
C LEU A 185 -5.84 3.32 -3.37
N LEU A 186 -4.67 3.10 -2.78
CA LEU A 186 -3.86 1.90 -2.94
C LEU A 186 -3.82 1.12 -1.62
N TRP A 187 -3.67 -0.20 -1.71
CA TRP A 187 -3.46 -1.10 -0.57
C TRP A 187 -2.22 -1.95 -0.78
N TRP A 188 -1.27 -1.86 0.16
CA TRP A 188 -0.08 -2.70 0.17
C TRP A 188 -0.41 -4.14 0.55
N VAL A 189 -0.06 -5.10 -0.32
CA VAL A 189 -0.20 -6.54 -0.06
C VAL A 189 1.16 -7.22 -0.11
N SER A 190 1.75 -7.43 1.06
CA SER A 190 3.13 -7.95 1.18
C SER A 190 3.33 -9.34 0.57
N GLY A 191 2.30 -10.20 0.55
CA GLY A 191 2.41 -11.54 -0.05
C GLY A 191 2.49 -11.54 -1.58
N LEU A 192 2.12 -10.43 -2.21
CA LEU A 192 2.29 -10.20 -3.65
C LEU A 192 3.44 -9.23 -3.93
N ASP A 193 3.89 -8.52 -2.90
CA ASP A 193 4.85 -7.42 -2.98
C ASP A 193 4.39 -6.30 -3.95
N CYS A 194 3.09 -6.03 -3.98
CA CYS A 194 2.46 -5.04 -4.86
C CYS A 194 1.36 -4.21 -4.19
N HIS A 195 1.04 -3.08 -4.81
CA HIS A 195 -0.04 -2.17 -4.41
C HIS A 195 -1.31 -2.45 -5.20
N LEU A 196 -2.36 -2.92 -4.53
CA LEU A 196 -3.67 -3.12 -5.14
C LEU A 196 -4.42 -1.79 -5.27
N ILE A 197 -5.01 -1.53 -6.44
CA ILE A 197 -5.91 -0.37 -6.60
C ILE A 197 -7.26 -0.68 -5.95
N LEU A 198 -7.53 -0.06 -4.79
CA LEU A 198 -8.83 -0.15 -4.14
C LEU A 198 -9.86 0.76 -4.82
N ASP A 199 -9.48 2.00 -5.12
CA ASP A 199 -10.31 2.95 -5.84
C ASP A 199 -9.45 3.88 -6.71
N GLY A 200 -9.99 4.30 -7.85
CA GLY A 200 -9.32 5.27 -8.71
C GLY A 200 -8.66 4.71 -9.98
N HIS A 201 -9.05 3.52 -10.47
CA HIS A 201 -8.61 3.00 -11.79
C HIS A 201 -8.70 4.06 -12.90
N ALA A 202 -9.85 4.72 -13.02
CA ALA A 202 -10.05 5.79 -14.01
C ALA A 202 -9.27 7.08 -13.71
N ARG A 203 -8.92 7.33 -12.44
CA ARG A 203 -8.13 8.51 -12.03
C ARG A 203 -6.66 8.29 -12.35
N LEU A 204 -6.14 7.09 -12.10
CA LEU A 204 -4.81 6.70 -12.53
C LEU A 204 -4.69 6.73 -14.06
N ALA A 205 -5.64 6.13 -14.78
CA ALA A 205 -5.67 6.19 -16.25
C ALA A 205 -5.71 7.64 -16.78
N ALA A 206 -6.45 8.53 -16.12
CA ALA A 206 -6.48 9.94 -16.48
C ALA A 206 -5.15 10.65 -16.22
N ALA A 207 -4.49 10.40 -15.09
CA ALA A 207 -3.17 10.97 -14.79
C ALA A 207 -2.10 10.51 -15.79
N VAL A 208 -2.10 9.21 -16.13
CA VAL A 208 -1.24 8.63 -17.17
C VAL A 208 -1.51 9.31 -18.52
N ALA A 209 -2.78 9.44 -18.93
CA ALA A 209 -3.14 10.06 -20.21
C ALA A 209 -2.78 11.55 -20.31
N GLU A 210 -2.74 12.26 -19.18
CA GLU A 210 -2.29 13.66 -19.12
C GLU A 210 -0.78 13.79 -18.83
N SER A 211 -0.06 12.68 -18.68
CA SER A 211 1.37 12.64 -18.32
C SER A 211 1.69 13.50 -17.09
N ILE A 212 0.88 13.37 -16.06
CA ILE A 212 1.08 14.01 -14.75
C ILE A 212 1.33 12.97 -13.66
N GLU A 213 1.87 13.42 -12.53
CA GLU A 213 1.96 12.61 -11.33
C GLU A 213 0.56 12.42 -10.71
N PRO A 214 0.07 11.17 -10.55
CA PRO A 214 -1.17 10.90 -9.89
C PRO A 214 -1.03 11.22 -8.39
N PRO A 215 -2.00 11.92 -7.79
CA PRO A 215 -2.10 11.96 -6.34
C PRO A 215 -2.39 10.55 -5.84
N LEU A 216 -1.61 10.07 -4.87
CA LEU A 216 -1.74 8.73 -4.30
C LEU A 216 -2.13 8.80 -2.82
N MET A 217 -2.87 7.81 -2.37
CA MET A 217 -3.13 7.56 -0.96
C MET A 217 -2.93 6.08 -0.69
N GLN A 218 -1.87 5.74 0.04
CA GLN A 218 -1.49 4.36 0.33
C GLN A 218 -2.02 3.92 1.68
N LEU A 219 -2.66 2.76 1.73
CA LEU A 219 -3.08 2.07 2.93
C LEU A 219 -2.15 0.88 3.22
N HIS A 220 -1.60 0.82 4.44
CA HIS A 220 -0.84 -0.33 4.92
C HIS A 220 -0.98 -0.50 6.43
N ARG A 221 -0.64 -1.69 6.92
CA ARG A 221 -0.56 -1.95 8.36
C ARG A 221 0.71 -1.33 8.94
N THR A 222 0.62 -0.82 10.16
CA THR A 222 1.76 -0.34 10.94
C THR A 222 1.88 -1.13 12.24
N LEU A 223 2.89 -0.81 13.06
CA LEU A 223 3.07 -1.48 14.35
C LEU A 223 1.87 -1.20 15.27
N PRO A 224 1.30 -2.24 15.93
CA PRO A 224 0.32 -2.06 16.99
C PRO A 224 0.83 -1.12 18.08
N HIS A 225 -0.07 -0.45 18.80
CA HIS A 225 0.33 0.55 19.81
C HIS A 225 1.17 -0.05 20.94
N ASP A 226 0.78 -1.22 21.45
CA ASP A 226 1.50 -1.90 22.53
C ASP A 226 2.92 -2.30 22.10
N ASP A 227 3.07 -2.76 20.86
CA ASP A 227 4.37 -3.07 20.26
C ASP A 227 5.19 -1.80 20.01
N LEU A 228 4.54 -0.69 19.62
CA LEU A 228 5.21 0.58 19.36
C LEU A 228 5.90 1.09 20.62
N ALA A 229 5.22 1.10 21.77
CA ALA A 229 5.81 1.56 23.03
C ALA A 229 7.05 0.75 23.41
N ALA A 230 6.98 -0.58 23.29
CA ALA A 230 8.12 -1.46 23.53
C ALA A 230 9.29 -1.15 22.58
N ARG A 231 9.01 -0.98 21.29
CA ARG A 231 10.02 -0.70 20.26
C ARG A 231 10.66 0.68 20.38
N VAL A 232 9.88 1.69 20.79
CA VAL A 232 10.41 3.01 21.14
C VAL A 232 11.37 2.87 22.31
N GLY A 233 11.00 2.12 23.35
CA GLY A 233 11.88 1.80 24.47
C GLY A 233 13.18 1.11 24.03
N ASP A 234 13.10 0.14 23.12
CA ASP A 234 14.27 -0.53 22.56
C ASP A 234 15.20 0.43 21.78
N ALA A 235 14.62 1.31 20.97
CA ALA A 235 15.36 2.31 20.20
C ALA A 235 16.06 3.33 21.10
N VAL A 236 15.39 3.80 22.16
CA VAL A 236 15.97 4.70 23.16
C VAL A 236 17.11 4.01 23.91
N ARG A 237 16.92 2.77 24.37
CA ARG A 237 18.00 2.01 25.04
C ARG A 237 19.21 1.82 24.13
N PHE A 238 18.99 1.53 22.84
CA PHE A 238 20.08 1.43 21.86
C PHE A 238 20.86 2.75 21.75
N TYR A 239 20.15 3.87 21.68
CA TYR A 239 20.77 5.20 21.64
C TYR A 239 21.57 5.50 22.92
N GLU A 240 21.02 5.21 24.10
CA GLU A 240 21.72 5.38 25.38
C GLU A 240 23.00 4.52 25.46
N CYS A 241 22.95 3.28 24.98
CA CYS A 241 24.13 2.41 24.88
C CYS A 241 25.18 3.01 23.94
N GLU A 242 24.79 3.57 22.80
CA GLU A 242 25.73 4.24 21.90
C GLU A 242 26.35 5.49 22.54
N LEU A 243 25.57 6.30 23.26
CA LEU A 243 26.11 7.45 24.00
C LEU A 243 27.15 7.02 25.03
N ALA A 244 26.87 5.96 25.81
CA ALA A 244 27.81 5.41 26.77
C ALA A 244 29.10 4.92 26.07
N ARG A 245 28.96 4.18 24.96
CA ARG A 245 30.10 3.70 24.16
C ARG A 245 30.98 4.85 23.64
N PHE A 246 30.38 5.93 23.14
CA PHE A 246 31.13 7.10 22.68
C PHE A 246 31.79 7.86 23.84
N ALA A 247 31.16 7.93 25.00
CA ALA A 247 31.75 8.53 26.20
C ALA A 247 32.98 7.73 26.68
N GLU A 248 32.89 6.40 26.71
CA GLU A 248 34.02 5.51 27.02
C GLU A 248 35.16 5.66 26.02
N LEU A 249 34.86 5.64 24.72
CA LEU A 249 35.87 5.85 23.67
C LEU A 249 36.57 7.21 23.81
N ARG A 250 35.81 8.27 24.10
CA ARG A 250 36.37 9.61 24.30
C ARG A 250 37.25 9.69 25.55
N ALA A 251 36.93 8.95 26.61
CA ALA A 251 37.77 8.85 27.80
C ALA A 251 39.14 8.19 27.51
N VAL A 252 39.17 7.21 26.60
CA VAL A 252 40.40 6.48 26.23
C VAL A 252 41.21 7.19 25.13
N HIS A 253 40.54 7.72 24.12
CA HIS A 253 41.17 8.23 22.89
C HIS A 253 41.14 9.76 22.76
N GLY A 254 40.53 10.45 23.72
CA GLY A 254 40.49 11.90 23.78
C GLY A 254 39.48 12.54 22.82
N PRO A 255 39.57 13.87 22.62
CA PRO A 255 38.54 14.68 21.97
C PRO A 255 38.40 14.45 20.46
N THR A 256 39.26 13.65 19.84
CA THR A 256 39.17 13.26 18.43
C THR A 256 38.02 12.28 18.16
N VAL A 257 37.50 11.63 19.20
CA VAL A 257 36.30 10.79 19.12
C VAL A 257 35.06 11.66 18.88
N PRO A 258 34.27 11.38 17.82
CA PRO A 258 33.05 12.14 17.51
C PRO A 258 32.08 12.20 18.67
N ASP A 259 31.23 13.23 18.68
CA ASP A 259 30.12 13.29 19.64
C ASP A 259 29.12 12.16 19.36
N GLY A 260 28.82 11.38 20.39
CA GLY A 260 27.89 10.26 20.30
C GLY A 260 26.48 10.71 19.94
N ALA A 261 26.05 11.88 20.44
CA ALA A 261 24.74 12.42 20.11
C ALA A 261 24.64 12.81 18.62
N ALA A 262 25.67 13.49 18.09
CA ALA A 262 25.75 13.83 16.67
C ALA A 262 25.80 12.59 15.76
N THR A 263 26.34 11.47 16.24
CA THR A 263 26.48 10.23 15.46
C THR A 263 25.24 9.34 15.55
N ALA A 264 24.73 9.08 16.75
CA ALA A 264 23.63 8.15 16.99
C ALA A 264 22.24 8.82 16.93
N GLY A 265 22.15 10.13 17.16
CA GLY A 265 20.89 10.89 17.15
C GLY A 265 20.12 10.77 15.83
N PRO A 266 20.75 10.98 14.65
CA PRO A 266 20.07 10.80 13.37
C PRO A 266 19.56 9.37 13.13
N GLN A 267 20.22 8.35 13.71
CA GLN A 267 19.76 6.97 13.61
C GLN A 267 18.53 6.74 14.50
N LEU A 268 18.51 7.27 15.73
CA LEU A 268 17.34 7.21 16.60
C LEU A 268 16.12 7.86 15.94
N VAL A 269 16.27 9.06 15.38
CA VAL A 269 15.19 9.78 14.68
C VAL A 269 14.62 8.93 13.54
N ARG A 270 15.49 8.35 12.69
CA ARG A 270 15.05 7.45 11.61
C ARG A 270 14.30 6.24 12.14
N LEU A 271 14.82 5.58 13.18
CA LEU A 271 14.16 4.42 13.79
C LEU A 271 12.78 4.78 14.33
N LEU A 272 12.65 5.88 15.07
CA LEU A 272 11.36 6.32 15.61
C LEU A 272 10.37 6.66 14.50
N HIS A 273 10.82 7.32 13.42
CA HIS A 273 10.00 7.61 12.26
C HIS A 273 9.53 6.31 11.54
N ASP A 274 10.43 5.35 11.36
CA ASP A 274 10.12 4.06 10.74
C ASP A 274 9.17 3.22 11.60
N LEU A 275 9.20 3.35 12.93
CA LEU A 275 8.25 2.66 13.81
C LEU A 275 6.81 3.18 13.62
N ASP A 276 6.65 4.47 13.34
CA ASP A 276 5.33 5.09 13.20
C ASP A 276 4.76 4.96 11.78
N THR A 277 5.62 4.98 10.76
CA THR A 277 5.22 4.97 9.35
C THR A 277 5.48 3.66 8.62
N GLY A 278 6.29 2.78 9.20
CA GLY A 278 6.79 1.56 8.58
C GLY A 278 5.71 0.58 8.18
N GLN A 279 5.85 0.06 6.96
CA GLN A 279 4.96 -0.96 6.43
C GLN A 279 5.17 -2.29 7.16
N ARG A 280 4.09 -2.88 7.65
CA ARG A 280 4.08 -4.24 8.22
C ARG A 280 3.48 -5.22 7.21
N PRO A 281 3.90 -6.51 7.27
CA PRO A 281 3.30 -7.54 6.45
C PRO A 281 1.77 -7.55 6.56
N THR A 282 1.12 -7.70 5.42
CA THR A 282 -0.32 -7.83 5.32
C THR A 282 -0.74 -9.13 6.00
N TRP A 283 -1.79 -9.06 6.80
CA TRP A 283 -2.32 -10.26 7.44
C TRP A 283 -3.00 -11.15 6.41
N ALA A 284 -2.70 -12.44 6.45
CA ALA A 284 -3.38 -13.45 5.64
C ALA A 284 -4.07 -14.46 6.56
N TRP A 285 -5.35 -14.71 6.34
CA TRP A 285 -6.10 -15.73 7.07
C TRP A 285 -5.87 -17.11 6.44
N PRO A 286 -5.82 -18.18 7.24
CA PRO A 286 -5.80 -19.52 6.67
C PRO A 286 -7.06 -19.74 5.83
N LEU A 287 -6.92 -20.22 4.60
CA LEU A 287 -8.06 -20.57 3.77
C LEU A 287 -8.76 -21.81 4.37
N PRO A 288 -10.04 -21.74 4.76
CA PRO A 288 -10.75 -22.94 5.22
C PRO A 288 -10.77 -24.01 4.13
N GLY A 289 -10.37 -25.24 4.45
CA GLY A 289 -10.19 -26.32 3.47
C GLY A 289 -8.87 -26.29 2.70
N GLY A 290 -7.96 -25.36 3.02
CA GLY A 290 -6.58 -25.32 2.55
C GLY A 290 -6.45 -25.30 1.03
N GLU A 291 -5.41 -25.96 0.52
CA GLU A 291 -5.10 -25.98 -0.91
C GLU A 291 -6.19 -26.65 -1.75
N GLY A 292 -6.85 -27.69 -1.23
CA GLY A 292 -7.94 -28.37 -1.95
C GLY A 292 -9.10 -27.43 -2.26
N GLN A 293 -9.47 -26.60 -1.29
CA GLN A 293 -10.47 -25.54 -1.48
C GLN A 293 -9.99 -24.47 -2.46
N TRP A 294 -8.70 -24.11 -2.42
CA TRP A 294 -8.12 -23.17 -3.38
C TRP A 294 -8.24 -23.68 -4.82
N HIS A 295 -7.83 -24.93 -5.09
CA HIS A 295 -7.90 -25.53 -6.43
C HIS A 295 -9.35 -25.68 -6.94
N ARG A 296 -10.30 -25.92 -6.04
CA ARG A 296 -11.73 -25.92 -6.40
C ARG A 296 -12.16 -24.54 -6.90
N ILE A 297 -11.87 -23.49 -6.14
CA ILE A 297 -12.20 -22.11 -6.54
C ILE A 297 -11.48 -21.74 -7.84
N ALA A 298 -10.19 -22.05 -7.97
CA ALA A 298 -9.42 -21.77 -9.18
C ALA A 298 -10.09 -22.36 -10.42
N ARG A 299 -10.44 -23.65 -10.39
CA ARG A 299 -11.17 -24.31 -11.50
C ARG A 299 -12.52 -23.68 -11.82
N GLU A 300 -13.25 -23.23 -10.79
CA GLU A 300 -14.55 -22.57 -10.95
C GLU A 300 -14.41 -21.19 -11.63
N VAL A 301 -13.43 -20.39 -11.22
CA VAL A 301 -13.27 -19.02 -11.75
C VAL A 301 -12.48 -18.95 -13.05
N THR A 302 -11.65 -19.95 -13.35
CA THR A 302 -10.89 -20.02 -14.62
C THR A 302 -11.66 -20.72 -15.73
N VAL A 303 -12.90 -21.18 -15.47
CA VAL A 303 -13.78 -21.89 -16.42
C VAL A 303 -13.06 -23.10 -17.06
N GLY A 304 -12.22 -23.77 -16.28
CA GLY A 304 -11.46 -24.95 -16.74
C GLY A 304 -10.22 -24.64 -17.59
N ASN A 305 -9.84 -23.37 -17.78
CA ASN A 305 -8.51 -23.04 -18.28
C ASN A 305 -7.47 -23.61 -17.30
N ARG A 306 -6.41 -24.25 -17.84
CA ARG A 306 -5.29 -24.77 -17.05
C ARG A 306 -4.51 -23.60 -16.46
N TRP A 307 -4.95 -23.13 -15.30
CA TRP A 307 -4.27 -22.12 -14.50
C TRP A 307 -4.25 -22.58 -13.03
N PRO A 308 -3.11 -22.45 -12.32
CA PRO A 308 -1.80 -21.95 -12.80
C PRO A 308 -1.17 -22.89 -13.85
N PRO A 309 -0.23 -22.42 -14.68
CA PRO A 309 0.58 -23.30 -15.53
C PRO A 309 1.28 -24.36 -14.67
N ALA A 310 1.39 -25.58 -15.21
CA ALA A 310 1.96 -26.73 -14.51
C ALA A 310 3.48 -26.67 -14.43
#